data_AF-A0A539DNI4-F1
#
_entry.id   AF-A0A539DNI4-F1
#
_cell.length_a   1.000
_cell.length_b   1.000
_cell.length_c   1.000
_cell.angle_alpha   90.00
_cell.angle_beta   90.00
_cell.angle_gamma   90.00
#
_symmetry.space_group_name_H-M   'P 1'
#
loop_
_entity.id
_entity.type
_entity.pdbx_description
1 polymer ?
#
loop_
_entity_poly.entity_id
_entity_poly.type
_entity_poly.pdbx_seq_one_letter_code
_entity_poly.pdbx_strand_id
1 'polypeptide(L)'
;MDELALALGLLLATIAMELRYEARPEMVSYTLLALQLHLLSRRAAGRPTPAWIFVVAQLIWANMHSLFILGWLVMAVFVVGGWLETRKFDRGLALAMGAAIAVSFVNPYGLDGVRFPFTLLTRFQAGNPFAQSIGEFVSSMSPKLGEDFPNYPYWPIWSFRALMGLTAVGLFLLFRRRKYTALLLVLAFAPLGIRMIRNIPLAVIVVMPALIDVMPVGRWIEQRWKQPAMRHALPVAGILVAIVLSLRVFHDAYYLDTRHRLILPVEAAAFVNKANLPGAMLNHLNLGGYLMWATKGPVFIDGRLEVVGEAFFNDYNRILGSEIALEHAVARHDIGWIIIPYAGAPELIRRLSADFRWRLAHLDGLAAVFVRTDRADVRDRVESLID
;
A
#
# COMPACT_ATOMS: atom_id res chain seq x y z
N MET A 1 -29.94 4.66 8.37
CA MET A 1 -28.46 4.69 8.41
C MET A 1 -28.08 6.10 8.79
N ASP A 2 -27.11 6.28 9.68
CA ASP A 2 -26.69 7.58 10.16
C ASP A 2 -25.89 8.30 9.05
N GLU A 3 -26.50 9.27 8.36
CA GLU A 3 -25.92 9.94 7.18
C GLU A 3 -24.59 10.64 7.49
N LEU A 4 -24.46 11.15 8.71
CA LEU A 4 -23.25 11.84 9.15
C LEU A 4 -22.14 10.87 9.51
N ALA A 5 -22.46 9.76 10.19
CA ALA A 5 -21.51 8.68 10.41
C ALA A 5 -21.00 8.11 9.09
N LEU A 6 -21.90 7.97 8.10
CA LEU A 6 -21.55 7.53 6.76
C LEU A 6 -20.60 8.52 6.07
N ALA A 7 -20.93 9.82 6.06
CA ALA A 7 -20.12 10.81 5.36
C ALA A 7 -18.74 11.00 6.00
N LEU A 8 -18.66 11.11 7.33
CA LEU A 8 -17.38 11.19 8.04
C LEU A 8 -16.58 9.90 7.87
N GLY A 9 -17.27 8.76 7.87
CA GLY A 9 -16.64 7.47 7.62
C GLY A 9 -16.08 7.36 6.22
N LEU A 10 -16.83 7.79 5.19
CA LEU A 10 -16.38 7.82 3.80
C LEU A 10 -15.19 8.77 3.62
N LEU A 11 -15.20 9.94 4.26
CA LEU A 11 -14.06 10.86 4.24
C LEU A 11 -12.81 10.22 4.84
N LEU A 12 -12.93 9.63 6.03
CA LEU A 12 -11.82 8.97 6.72
C LEU A 12 -11.30 7.76 5.93
N ALA A 13 -12.21 6.97 5.34
CA ALA A 13 -11.88 5.87 4.45
C ALA A 13 -11.13 6.36 3.20
N THR A 14 -11.62 7.46 2.60
CA THR A 14 -11.06 8.02 1.38
C THR A 14 -9.62 8.47 1.61
N ILE A 15 -9.35 9.12 2.75
CA ILE A 15 -8.00 9.56 3.10
C ILE A 15 -7.13 8.35 3.47
N ALA A 16 -7.63 7.41 4.27
CA ALA A 16 -6.86 6.24 4.69
C ALA A 16 -6.41 5.36 3.50
N MET A 17 -7.21 5.32 2.43
CA MET A 17 -6.92 4.56 1.21
C MET A 17 -6.08 5.33 0.18
N GLU A 18 -5.76 6.60 0.42
CA GLU A 18 -5.10 7.51 -0.55
C GLU A 18 -3.78 6.94 -1.11
N LEU A 19 -2.98 6.26 -0.29
CA LEU A 19 -1.73 5.59 -0.70
C LEU A 19 -1.91 4.51 -1.78
N ARG A 20 -3.16 4.16 -2.09
CA ARG A 20 -3.54 3.09 -3.00
C ARG A 20 -4.48 3.57 -4.10
N TYR A 21 -4.65 4.88 -4.27
CA TYR A 21 -5.24 5.45 -5.47
C TYR A 21 -4.20 5.51 -6.57
N GLU A 22 -3.73 4.35 -7.02
CA GLU A 22 -2.82 4.18 -8.14
C GLU A 22 -3.29 2.96 -8.94
N ALA A 23 -3.05 2.95 -10.25
CA ALA A 23 -3.41 1.82 -11.09
C ALA A 23 -2.62 0.56 -10.68
N ARG A 24 -3.24 -0.30 -9.85
CA ARG A 24 -2.65 -1.55 -9.36
C ARG A 24 -3.57 -2.76 -9.56
N PRO A 25 -3.01 -3.97 -9.82
CA PRO A 25 -3.81 -5.18 -9.98
C PRO A 25 -4.69 -5.51 -8.77
N GLU A 26 -4.23 -5.18 -7.55
CA GLU A 26 -5.01 -5.45 -6.33
C GLU A 26 -6.34 -4.67 -6.24
N MET A 27 -6.53 -3.59 -7.00
CA MET A 27 -7.78 -2.83 -7.01
C MET A 27 -8.98 -3.71 -7.40
N VAL A 28 -8.77 -4.67 -8.30
CA VAL A 28 -9.80 -5.67 -8.66
C VAL A 28 -10.25 -6.46 -7.42
N SER A 29 -9.31 -6.82 -6.54
CA SER A 29 -9.63 -7.51 -5.29
C SER A 29 -10.41 -6.63 -4.33
N TYR A 30 -10.11 -5.33 -4.29
CA TYR A 30 -10.88 -4.38 -3.46
C TYR A 30 -12.33 -4.30 -3.92
N THR A 31 -12.55 -4.20 -5.24
CA THR A 31 -13.89 -4.18 -5.83
C THR A 31 -14.64 -5.49 -5.58
N LEU A 32 -14.02 -6.64 -5.82
CA LEU A 32 -14.65 -7.94 -5.61
C LEU A 32 -14.93 -8.21 -4.12
N LEU A 33 -14.03 -7.80 -3.22
CA LEU A 33 -14.26 -7.85 -1.77
C LEU A 33 -15.47 -6.99 -1.37
N ALA A 34 -15.54 -5.74 -1.83
CA ALA A 34 -16.66 -4.85 -1.55
C ALA A 34 -17.99 -5.38 -2.12
N LEU A 35 -17.97 -5.91 -3.34
CA LEU A 35 -19.13 -6.56 -3.96
C LEU A 35 -19.59 -7.77 -3.14
N GLN A 36 -18.67 -8.64 -2.74
CA GLN A 36 -18.98 -9.84 -1.96
C GLN A 36 -19.55 -9.49 -0.58
N LEU A 37 -18.97 -8.51 0.12
CA LEU A 37 -19.51 -7.96 1.38
C LEU A 37 -20.91 -7.38 1.20
N HIS A 38 -21.16 -6.66 0.11
CA HIS A 38 -22.48 -6.11 -0.20
C HIS A 38 -23.51 -7.20 -0.43
N LEU A 39 -23.19 -8.20 -1.26
CA LEU A 39 -24.08 -9.32 -1.58
C LEU A 39 -24.38 -10.19 -0.35
N LEU A 40 -23.36 -10.47 0.47
CA LEU A 40 -23.50 -11.22 1.72
C LEU A 40 -24.33 -10.44 2.75
N SER A 41 -24.10 -9.14 2.89
CA SER A 41 -24.91 -8.26 3.76
C SER A 41 -26.38 -8.22 3.30
N ARG A 42 -26.63 -8.14 1.99
CA ARG A 42 -27.99 -8.22 1.43
C ARG A 42 -28.67 -9.54 1.78
N ARG A 43 -27.94 -10.66 1.62
CA ARG A 43 -28.45 -11.99 1.95
C ARG A 43 -28.76 -12.12 3.45
N ALA A 44 -27.86 -11.65 4.31
CA ALA A 44 -28.06 -11.64 5.76
C ALA A 44 -29.27 -10.79 6.19
N ALA A 45 -29.57 -9.73 5.45
CA ALA A 45 -30.79 -8.93 5.61
C ALA A 45 -32.06 -9.57 5.03
N GLY A 46 -32.00 -10.82 4.56
CA GLY A 46 -33.13 -11.55 3.98
C GLY A 46 -33.52 -11.10 2.57
N ARG A 47 -32.70 -10.29 1.90
CA ARG A 47 -32.97 -9.87 0.51
C ARG A 47 -32.64 -11.01 -0.47
N PRO A 48 -33.34 -11.10 -1.62
CA PRO A 48 -33.05 -12.12 -2.62
C PRO A 48 -31.62 -11.95 -3.14
N THR A 49 -30.76 -12.91 -2.81
CA THR A 49 -29.38 -12.99 -3.29
C THR A 49 -29.07 -14.45 -3.60
N PRO A 50 -29.09 -14.87 -4.88
CA PRO A 50 -28.82 -16.24 -5.29
C PRO A 50 -27.41 -16.70 -4.89
N ALA A 51 -27.28 -17.93 -4.38
CA ALA A 51 -26.01 -18.46 -3.91
C ALA A 51 -24.93 -18.60 -5.02
N TRP A 52 -25.34 -18.85 -6.26
CA TRP A 52 -24.42 -19.03 -7.40
C TRP A 52 -23.59 -17.77 -7.71
N ILE A 53 -24.06 -16.58 -7.33
CA ILE A 53 -23.34 -15.33 -7.60
C ILE A 53 -21.98 -15.29 -6.89
N PHE A 54 -21.88 -15.91 -5.72
CA PHE A 54 -20.63 -16.00 -4.97
C PHE A 54 -19.62 -16.91 -5.67
N VAL A 55 -20.09 -17.97 -6.34
CA VAL A 55 -19.26 -18.88 -7.12
C VAL A 55 -18.73 -18.17 -8.37
N VAL A 56 -19.58 -17.44 -9.08
CA VAL A 56 -19.16 -16.66 -10.26
C VAL A 56 -18.16 -15.55 -9.87
N ALA A 57 -18.43 -14.82 -8.78
CA ALA A 57 -17.51 -13.81 -8.26
C ALA A 57 -16.15 -14.43 -7.91
N GLN A 58 -16.15 -15.62 -7.29
CA GLN A 58 -14.93 -16.33 -6.92
C GLN A 58 -14.15 -16.85 -8.13
N LEU A 59 -14.84 -17.37 -9.15
CA LEU A 59 -14.22 -17.79 -10.42
C LEU A 59 -13.49 -16.62 -11.08
N ILE A 60 -14.14 -15.46 -11.17
CA ILE A 60 -13.52 -14.24 -11.70
C ILE A 60 -12.33 -13.85 -10.83
N TRP A 61 -12.50 -13.81 -9.50
CA TRP A 61 -11.44 -13.37 -8.59
C TRP A 61 -10.19 -14.25 -8.67
N ALA A 62 -10.36 -15.58 -8.63
CA ALA A 62 -9.26 -16.54 -8.68
C ALA A 62 -8.44 -16.46 -9.98
N ASN A 63 -9.04 -15.97 -11.06
CA ASN A 63 -8.37 -15.77 -12.34
C ASN A 63 -7.78 -14.37 -12.52
N MET A 64 -8.06 -13.42 -11.62
CA MET A 64 -7.59 -12.04 -11.72
C MET A 64 -6.51 -11.69 -10.71
N HIS A 65 -6.61 -12.16 -9.46
CA HIS A 65 -5.67 -11.72 -8.41
C HIS A 65 -5.56 -12.70 -7.24
N SER A 66 -4.35 -12.80 -6.66
CA SER A 66 -4.01 -13.75 -5.59
C SER A 66 -4.75 -13.53 -4.26
N LEU A 67 -5.36 -12.36 -4.05
CA LEU A 67 -6.16 -12.08 -2.86
C LEU A 67 -7.56 -12.72 -2.87
N PHE A 68 -7.87 -13.58 -3.85
CA PHE A 68 -9.15 -14.29 -3.94
C PHE A 68 -9.51 -15.08 -2.68
N ILE A 69 -8.51 -15.50 -1.89
CA ILE A 69 -8.69 -16.21 -0.62
C ILE A 69 -9.48 -15.41 0.42
N LEU A 70 -9.48 -14.08 0.29
CA LEU A 70 -10.29 -13.20 1.14
C LEU A 70 -11.79 -13.39 0.90
N GLY A 71 -12.19 -13.78 -0.32
CA GLY A 71 -13.58 -14.17 -0.62
C GLY A 71 -14.01 -15.38 0.23
N TRP A 72 -13.16 -16.40 0.34
CA TRP A 72 -13.42 -17.56 1.19
C TRP A 72 -13.55 -17.17 2.66
N LEU A 73 -12.62 -16.33 3.15
CA LEU A 73 -12.62 -15.84 4.52
C LEU A 73 -13.92 -15.11 4.86
N VAL A 74 -14.36 -14.19 4.01
CA VAL A 74 -15.58 -13.42 4.25
C VAL A 74 -16.81 -14.34 4.22
N MET A 75 -16.90 -15.28 3.27
CA MET A 75 -18.01 -16.26 3.27
C MET A 75 -18.03 -17.09 4.55
N ALA A 76 -16.88 -17.58 5.02
CA ALA A 76 -16.77 -18.32 6.28
C ALA A 76 -17.23 -17.47 7.46
N VAL A 77 -16.84 -16.20 7.52
CA VAL A 77 -17.27 -15.25 8.55
C VAL A 77 -18.78 -15.05 8.53
N PHE A 78 -19.42 -14.93 7.36
CA PHE A 78 -20.87 -14.79 7.28
C PHE A 78 -21.62 -16.08 7.68
N VAL A 79 -21.09 -17.25 7.37
CA VAL A 79 -21.67 -18.53 7.82
C VAL A 79 -21.60 -18.65 9.34
N VAL A 80 -20.41 -18.45 9.93
CA VAL A 80 -20.19 -18.59 11.38
C VAL A 80 -20.85 -17.46 12.16
N GLY A 81 -20.60 -16.21 11.75
CA GLY A 81 -21.15 -15.02 12.38
C GLY A 81 -22.67 -14.98 12.31
N GLY A 82 -23.25 -15.25 11.14
CA GLY A 82 -24.71 -15.28 10.97
C GLY A 82 -25.38 -16.37 11.81
N TRP A 83 -24.72 -17.54 11.95
CA TRP A 83 -25.18 -18.57 12.87
C TRP A 83 -25.09 -18.14 14.34
N LEU A 84 -24.01 -17.49 14.77
CA LEU A 84 -23.89 -16.98 16.14
C LEU A 84 -24.96 -15.92 16.46
N GLU A 85 -25.29 -15.07 15.48
CA GLU A 85 -26.29 -13.99 15.62
C GLU A 85 -27.72 -14.52 15.65
N THR A 86 -28.08 -15.44 14.75
CA THR A 86 -29.46 -15.86 14.52
C THR A 86 -29.79 -17.26 15.03
N ARG A 87 -28.77 -18.04 15.39
CA ARG A 87 -28.84 -19.49 15.68
C ARG A 87 -29.41 -20.34 14.54
N LYS A 88 -29.45 -19.80 13.31
CA LYS A 88 -29.88 -20.51 12.10
C LYS A 88 -28.70 -20.69 11.17
N PHE A 89 -28.47 -21.93 10.75
CA PHE A 89 -27.36 -22.26 9.85
C PHE A 89 -27.79 -22.09 8.39
N ASP A 90 -27.13 -21.18 7.66
CA ASP A 90 -27.38 -20.96 6.23
C ASP A 90 -26.66 -22.03 5.38
N ARG A 91 -27.34 -23.18 5.20
CA ARG A 91 -26.85 -24.28 4.36
C ARG A 91 -26.55 -23.83 2.94
N GLY A 92 -27.36 -22.92 2.38
CA GLY A 92 -27.18 -22.43 1.02
C GLY A 92 -25.88 -21.66 0.86
N LEU A 93 -25.55 -20.80 1.83
CA LEU A 93 -24.28 -20.07 1.83
C LEU A 93 -23.08 -20.99 2.10
N ALA A 94 -23.22 -21.98 2.99
CA ALA A 94 -22.15 -22.96 3.25
C ALA A 94 -21.83 -23.80 2.00
N LEU A 95 -22.86 -24.24 1.26
CA LEU A 95 -22.68 -24.91 -0.03
C LEU A 95 -22.06 -23.99 -1.08
N ALA A 96 -22.49 -22.73 -1.15
CA ALA A 96 -21.88 -21.73 -2.02
C ALA A 96 -20.39 -21.53 -1.71
N MET A 97 -20.01 -21.53 -0.42
CA MET A 97 -18.62 -21.43 0.01
C MET A 97 -17.81 -22.64 -0.45
N GLY A 98 -18.34 -23.86 -0.31
CA GLY A 98 -17.70 -25.07 -0.82
C GLY A 98 -17.50 -25.02 -2.34
N ALA A 99 -18.53 -24.59 -3.08
CA ALA A 99 -18.45 -24.41 -4.52
C ALA A 99 -17.49 -23.28 -4.94
N ALA A 100 -17.41 -22.19 -4.16
CA ALA A 100 -16.47 -21.10 -4.37
C ALA A 100 -15.01 -21.56 -4.14
N ILE A 101 -14.76 -22.40 -3.13
CA ILE A 101 -13.43 -23.01 -2.93
C ILE A 101 -13.09 -23.92 -4.12
N ALA A 102 -14.03 -24.77 -4.53
CA ALA A 102 -13.82 -25.69 -5.66
C ALA A 102 -13.59 -24.95 -6.99
N VAL A 103 -14.33 -23.87 -7.25
CA VAL A 103 -14.21 -23.12 -8.51
C VAL A 103 -12.91 -22.34 -8.59
N SER A 104 -12.27 -21.99 -7.47
CA SER A 104 -10.95 -21.35 -7.49
C SER A 104 -9.86 -22.22 -8.12
N PHE A 105 -10.05 -23.55 -8.22
CA PHE A 105 -9.15 -24.45 -8.94
C PHE A 105 -9.30 -24.37 -10.46
N VAL A 106 -10.37 -23.74 -10.95
CA VAL A 106 -10.59 -23.43 -12.36
C VAL A 106 -9.84 -22.15 -12.70
N ASN A 107 -8.51 -22.27 -12.76
CA ASN A 107 -7.60 -21.21 -13.18
C ASN A 107 -6.45 -21.82 -14.01
N PRO A 108 -5.72 -21.05 -14.83
CA PRO A 108 -4.65 -21.56 -15.70
C PRO A 108 -3.54 -22.34 -14.97
N TYR A 109 -3.34 -22.07 -13.68
CA TYR A 109 -2.32 -22.67 -12.84
C TYR A 109 -2.87 -23.79 -11.93
N GLY A 110 -4.17 -24.09 -12.00
CA GLY A 110 -4.85 -25.11 -11.21
C GLY A 110 -4.54 -25.01 -9.70
N LEU A 111 -3.99 -26.10 -9.15
CA LEU A 111 -3.62 -26.21 -7.74
C LEU A 111 -2.50 -25.24 -7.34
N ASP A 112 -1.55 -24.96 -8.23
CA ASP A 112 -0.44 -24.07 -7.92
C ASP A 112 -0.89 -22.62 -7.81
N GLY A 113 -1.88 -22.22 -8.63
CA GLY A 113 -2.57 -20.94 -8.47
C GLY A 113 -3.26 -20.81 -7.11
N VAL A 114 -3.87 -21.90 -6.62
CA VAL A 114 -4.51 -21.93 -5.29
C VAL A 114 -3.50 -21.89 -4.15
N ARG A 115 -2.32 -22.50 -4.31
CA ARG A 115 -1.23 -22.50 -3.32
C ARG A 115 -0.52 -21.16 -3.22
N PHE A 116 -0.47 -20.42 -4.32
CA PHE A 116 0.32 -19.19 -4.44
C PHE A 116 0.10 -18.16 -3.31
N PRO A 117 -1.13 -17.83 -2.87
CA PRO A 117 -1.35 -16.88 -1.78
C PRO A 117 -0.71 -17.34 -0.46
N PHE A 118 -0.66 -18.65 -0.19
CA PHE A 118 -0.04 -19.20 1.00
C PHE A 118 1.49 -19.15 0.93
N THR A 119 2.07 -19.43 -0.24
CA THR A 119 3.51 -19.23 -0.48
C THR A 119 3.89 -17.76 -0.36
N LEU A 120 3.00 -16.86 -0.76
CA LEU A 120 3.24 -15.44 -0.66
C LEU A 120 3.25 -14.97 0.80
N LEU A 121 2.37 -15.53 1.66
CA LEU A 121 2.38 -15.26 3.10
C LEU A 121 3.70 -15.63 3.77
N THR A 122 4.38 -16.71 3.35
CA THR A 122 5.68 -17.09 3.92
C THR A 122 6.80 -16.12 3.51
N ARG A 123 6.73 -15.56 2.29
CA ARG A 123 7.69 -14.57 1.79
C ARG A 123 7.61 -13.23 2.53
N PHE A 124 6.49 -12.91 3.16
CA PHE A 124 6.29 -11.67 3.92
C PHE A 124 6.52 -11.81 5.43
N GLN A 125 7.08 -12.93 5.89
CA GLN A 125 7.38 -13.12 7.32
C GLN A 125 8.53 -12.21 7.79
N ALA A 126 8.47 -11.83 9.07
CA ALA A 126 9.34 -10.83 9.71
C ALA A 126 10.85 -11.12 9.63
N GLY A 127 11.27 -12.32 9.26
CA GLY A 127 12.66 -12.70 9.03
C GLY A 127 13.20 -12.37 7.63
N ASN A 128 12.36 -11.86 6.72
CA ASN A 128 12.78 -11.51 5.37
C ASN A 128 13.34 -10.06 5.33
N PRO A 129 14.63 -9.85 5.02
CA PRO A 129 15.23 -8.52 4.90
C PRO A 129 14.51 -7.60 3.90
N PHE A 130 13.83 -8.19 2.91
CA PHE A 130 13.03 -7.48 1.91
C PHE A 130 11.77 -6.82 2.46
N ALA A 131 11.13 -7.47 3.43
CA ALA A 131 9.90 -6.94 4.02
C ALA A 131 10.15 -5.70 4.89
N GLN A 132 11.36 -5.56 5.42
CA GLN A 132 11.73 -4.47 6.32
C GLN A 132 12.19 -3.21 5.58
N SER A 133 12.64 -3.34 4.32
CA SER A 133 13.17 -2.24 3.50
C SER A 133 12.12 -1.56 2.61
N ILE A 134 10.96 -2.19 2.41
CA ILE A 134 9.85 -1.64 1.62
C ILE A 134 8.78 -1.09 2.56
N GLY A 135 8.56 0.23 2.51
CA GLY A 135 7.61 0.93 3.38
C GLY A 135 6.18 0.36 3.34
N GLU A 136 5.76 -0.20 2.20
CA GLU A 136 4.44 -0.81 2.04
C GLU A 136 4.20 -2.07 2.90
N PHE A 137 5.27 -2.77 3.29
CA PHE A 137 5.22 -3.97 4.12
C PHE A 137 5.44 -3.68 5.61
N VAL A 138 5.71 -2.42 5.96
CA VAL A 138 5.87 -2.01 7.35
C VAL A 138 4.51 -1.88 8.04
N SER A 139 4.51 -2.16 9.33
CA SER A 139 3.36 -1.93 10.21
C SER A 139 2.91 -0.47 10.15
N SER A 140 1.61 -0.25 9.96
CA SER A 140 1.04 1.10 10.02
C SER A 140 1.16 1.72 11.42
N MET A 141 1.46 0.90 12.44
CA MET A 141 1.63 1.29 13.84
C MET A 141 3.12 1.41 14.23
N SER A 142 4.06 1.28 13.30
CA SER A 142 5.48 1.43 13.60
C SER A 142 5.77 2.85 14.14
N PRO A 143 6.46 2.98 15.30
CA PRO A 143 6.88 4.27 15.82
C PRO A 143 8.04 4.88 15.01
N LYS A 144 8.84 4.04 14.34
CA LYS A 144 10.02 4.45 13.55
C LYS A 144 9.70 4.82 12.11
N LEU A 145 8.44 4.71 11.69
CA LEU A 145 8.03 4.98 10.31
C LEU A 145 8.48 6.37 9.82
N GLY A 146 8.42 7.36 10.72
CA GLY A 146 8.92 8.73 10.52
C GLY A 146 10.38 8.81 10.09
N GLU A 147 11.21 8.03 10.76
CA GLU A 147 12.66 7.99 10.60
C GLU A 147 13.06 7.15 9.39
N ASP A 148 12.43 5.98 9.23
CA ASP A 148 12.75 5.02 8.17
C ASP A 148 12.27 5.49 6.78
N PHE A 149 11.18 6.28 6.72
CA PHE A 149 10.56 6.73 5.46
C PHE A 149 10.14 8.21 5.50
N PRO A 150 11.06 9.18 5.63
CA PRO A 150 10.73 10.59 5.87
C PRO A 150 9.83 11.24 4.80
N ASN A 151 9.90 10.76 3.55
CA ASN A 151 9.10 11.29 2.43
C ASN A 151 7.76 10.56 2.23
N TYR A 152 7.40 9.62 3.12
CA TYR A 152 6.17 8.84 2.99
C TYR A 152 4.93 9.71 3.32
N PRO A 153 3.79 9.57 2.61
CA PRO A 153 2.60 10.34 2.95
C PRO A 153 2.02 9.88 4.29
N TYR A 154 2.11 10.73 5.32
CA TYR A 154 1.68 10.37 6.68
C TYR A 154 0.19 10.56 6.94
N TRP A 155 -0.48 11.47 6.22
CA TRP A 155 -1.90 11.78 6.46
C TRP A 155 -2.84 10.56 6.28
N PRO A 156 -2.65 9.68 5.29
CA PRO A 156 -3.39 8.42 5.17
C PRO A 156 -3.18 7.50 6.39
N ILE A 157 -1.95 7.46 6.90
CA ILE A 157 -1.58 6.60 8.03
C ILE A 157 -2.20 7.12 9.32
N TRP A 158 -2.16 8.43 9.56
CA TRP A 158 -2.83 9.05 10.70
C TRP A 158 -4.35 8.85 10.64
N SER A 159 -4.94 8.95 9.46
CA SER A 159 -6.37 8.67 9.24
C SER A 159 -6.71 7.21 9.54
N PHE A 160 -5.88 6.27 9.07
CA PHE A 160 -6.02 4.86 9.41
C PHE A 160 -5.86 4.59 10.92
N ARG A 161 -4.88 5.23 11.58
CA ARG A 161 -4.68 5.14 13.05
C ARG A 161 -5.90 5.64 13.81
N ALA A 162 -6.47 6.77 13.40
CA ALA A 162 -7.70 7.30 13.97
C ALA A 162 -8.86 6.31 13.78
N LEU A 163 -8.99 5.72 12.59
CA LEU A 163 -9.99 4.67 12.32
C LEU A 163 -9.78 3.45 13.23
N MET A 164 -8.55 2.99 13.45
CA MET A 164 -8.27 1.87 14.36
C MET A 164 -8.58 2.20 15.82
N GLY A 165 -8.34 3.45 16.25
CA GLY A 165 -8.77 3.93 17.57
C GLY A 165 -10.28 3.88 17.74
N LEU A 166 -11.04 4.34 16.73
CA LEU A 166 -12.50 4.20 16.67
C LEU A 166 -12.91 2.72 16.66
N THR A 167 -12.16 1.88 15.94
CA THR A 167 -12.40 0.45 15.84
C THR A 167 -12.32 -0.24 17.20
N ALA A 168 -11.35 0.11 18.03
CA ALA A 168 -11.21 -0.43 19.38
C ALA A 168 -12.47 -0.19 20.24
N VAL A 169 -13.05 1.01 20.17
CA VAL A 169 -14.33 1.32 20.83
C VAL A 169 -15.50 0.57 20.18
N GLY A 170 -15.49 0.49 18.85
CA GLY A 170 -16.51 -0.22 18.06
C GLY A 170 -16.60 -1.72 18.38
N LEU A 171 -15.47 -2.38 18.67
CA LEU A 171 -15.44 -3.81 19.05
C LEU A 171 -16.33 -4.10 20.26
N PHE A 172 -16.25 -3.25 21.30
CA PHE A 172 -17.09 -3.39 22.48
C PHE A 172 -18.58 -3.24 22.14
N LEU A 173 -18.93 -2.26 21.31
CA LEU A 173 -20.31 -2.03 20.88
C LEU A 173 -20.85 -3.17 20.01
N LEU A 174 -20.05 -3.69 19.08
CA LEU A 174 -20.37 -4.83 18.23
C LEU A 174 -20.68 -6.07 19.08
N PHE A 175 -19.81 -6.36 20.05
CA PHE A 175 -20.01 -7.47 20.97
C PHE A 175 -21.27 -7.30 21.82
N ARG A 176 -21.46 -6.12 22.44
CA ARG A 176 -22.62 -5.82 23.28
C ARG A 176 -23.94 -5.89 22.52
N ARG A 177 -23.96 -5.47 21.24
CA ARG A 177 -25.12 -5.53 20.35
C ARG A 177 -25.29 -6.89 19.65
N ARG A 178 -24.46 -7.89 20.00
CA ARG A 178 -24.46 -9.23 19.41
C ARG A 178 -24.36 -9.21 17.87
N LYS A 179 -23.56 -8.29 17.33
CA LYS A 179 -23.25 -8.18 15.89
C LYS A 179 -22.00 -9.01 15.58
N TYR A 180 -22.08 -10.33 15.79
CA TYR A 180 -20.94 -11.24 15.68
C TYR A 180 -20.36 -11.35 14.26
N THR A 181 -21.17 -11.22 13.21
CA THR A 181 -20.67 -11.21 11.83
C THR A 181 -19.73 -10.03 11.62
N ALA A 182 -20.17 -8.82 11.97
CA ALA A 182 -19.37 -7.61 11.87
C ALA A 182 -18.16 -7.65 12.82
N LEU A 183 -18.31 -8.20 14.03
CA LEU A 183 -17.20 -8.40 14.97
C LEU A 183 -16.10 -9.29 14.37
N LEU A 184 -16.47 -10.46 13.84
CA LEU A 184 -15.52 -11.39 13.23
C LEU A 184 -14.86 -10.81 11.98
N LEU A 185 -15.58 -10.04 11.17
CA LEU A 185 -15.03 -9.30 10.03
C LEU A 185 -13.94 -8.32 10.48
N VAL A 186 -14.23 -7.50 11.50
CA VAL A 186 -13.26 -6.55 12.05
C VAL A 186 -12.03 -7.28 12.60
N LEU A 187 -12.23 -8.36 13.36
CA LEU A 187 -11.13 -9.15 13.92
C LEU A 187 -10.28 -9.83 12.85
N ALA A 188 -10.86 -10.18 11.70
CA ALA A 188 -10.14 -10.80 10.60
C ALA A 188 -9.34 -9.78 9.75
N PHE A 189 -9.89 -8.59 9.51
CA PHE A 189 -9.34 -7.63 8.55
C PHE A 189 -8.55 -6.47 9.18
N ALA A 190 -8.92 -5.99 10.37
CA ALA A 190 -8.17 -4.92 11.03
C ALA A 190 -6.68 -5.28 11.26
N PRO A 191 -6.33 -6.51 11.68
CA PRO A 191 -4.92 -6.89 11.83
C PRO A 191 -4.13 -6.85 10.52
N LEU A 192 -4.78 -7.05 9.36
CA LEU A 192 -4.10 -7.03 8.08
C LEU A 192 -3.54 -5.64 7.79
N GLY A 193 -4.36 -4.59 7.93
CA GLY A 193 -3.96 -3.21 7.74
C GLY A 193 -3.02 -2.68 8.83
N ILE A 194 -3.18 -3.15 10.07
CA ILE A 194 -2.24 -2.84 11.17
C ILE A 194 -0.85 -3.38 10.86
N ARG A 195 -0.77 -4.64 10.41
CA ARG A 195 0.51 -5.32 10.15
C ARG A 195 1.25 -4.78 8.94
N MET A 196 0.53 -4.33 7.91
CA MET A 196 1.15 -3.84 6.68
C MET A 196 0.33 -2.71 6.07
N ILE A 197 0.99 -1.58 5.79
CA ILE A 197 0.39 -0.40 5.15
C ILE A 197 -0.35 -0.79 3.85
N ARG A 198 0.19 -1.72 3.06
CA ARG A 198 -0.46 -2.17 1.82
C ARG A 198 -1.87 -2.75 1.99
N ASN A 199 -2.19 -3.25 3.18
CA ASN A 199 -3.46 -3.89 3.48
C ASN A 199 -4.47 -2.92 4.12
N ILE A 200 -4.12 -1.64 4.29
CA ILE A 200 -5.03 -0.62 4.79
C ILE A 200 -6.36 -0.61 4.02
N PRO A 201 -6.39 -0.64 2.67
CA PRO A 201 -7.66 -0.67 1.94
C PRO A 201 -8.54 -1.87 2.29
N LEU A 202 -7.96 -3.06 2.46
CA LEU A 202 -8.70 -4.26 2.84
C LEU A 202 -9.36 -4.09 4.22
N ALA A 203 -8.61 -3.54 5.18
CA ALA A 203 -9.13 -3.23 6.51
C ALA A 203 -10.23 -2.17 6.44
N VAL A 204 -10.01 -1.07 5.72
CA VAL A 204 -10.97 0.04 5.59
C VAL A 204 -12.29 -0.44 4.98
N ILE A 205 -12.25 -1.15 3.84
CA ILE A 205 -13.44 -1.65 3.13
C ILE A 205 -14.34 -2.52 4.03
N VAL A 206 -13.73 -3.30 4.93
CA VAL A 206 -14.45 -4.22 5.82
C VAL A 206 -14.88 -3.56 7.13
N VAL A 207 -13.97 -2.81 7.76
CA VAL A 207 -14.17 -2.25 9.10
C VAL A 207 -15.12 -1.06 9.06
N MET A 208 -15.06 -0.24 8.02
CA MET A 208 -15.87 0.99 7.92
C MET A 208 -17.37 0.71 8.00
N PRO A 209 -17.96 -0.20 7.20
CA PRO A 209 -19.39 -0.52 7.31
C PRO A 209 -19.77 -1.05 8.69
N ALA A 210 -18.93 -1.91 9.28
CA ALA A 210 -19.17 -2.48 10.61
C ALA A 210 -19.22 -1.40 11.70
N LEU A 211 -18.43 -0.33 11.56
CA LEU A 211 -18.43 0.79 12.50
C LEU A 211 -19.62 1.72 12.35
N ILE A 212 -20.00 2.05 11.12
CA ILE A 212 -21.16 2.89 10.82
C ILE A 212 -22.44 2.29 11.42
N ASP A 213 -22.56 0.95 11.44
CA ASP A 213 -23.71 0.25 12.02
C ASP A 213 -23.82 0.39 13.55
N VAL A 214 -22.71 0.59 14.27
CA VAL A 214 -22.71 0.62 15.74
C VAL A 214 -22.51 2.00 16.34
N MET A 215 -21.81 2.90 15.66
CA MET A 215 -21.45 4.21 16.18
C MET A 215 -22.60 5.21 16.06
N PRO A 216 -23.07 5.80 17.18
CA PRO A 216 -24.21 6.74 17.18
C PRO A 216 -23.77 8.19 16.89
N VAL A 217 -22.93 8.42 15.88
CA VAL A 217 -22.30 9.74 15.64
C VAL A 217 -23.33 10.83 15.35
N GLY A 218 -24.26 10.57 14.44
CA GLY A 218 -25.36 11.48 14.10
C GLY A 218 -26.31 11.71 15.25
N ARG A 219 -26.66 10.70 16.05
CA ARG A 219 -27.49 10.91 17.26
C ARG A 219 -26.80 11.80 18.29
N TRP A 220 -25.49 11.62 18.49
CA TRP A 220 -24.72 12.44 19.42
C TRP A 220 -24.61 13.90 18.94
N ILE A 221 -24.42 14.10 17.64
CA ILE A 221 -24.37 15.44 17.03
C ILE A 221 -25.75 16.09 16.99
N GLU A 222 -26.81 15.35 16.70
CA GLU A 222 -28.20 15.84 16.75
C GLU A 222 -28.57 16.38 18.14
N GLN A 223 -28.10 15.72 19.19
CA GLN A 223 -28.29 16.16 20.58
C GLN A 223 -27.49 17.43 20.90
N ARG A 224 -26.30 17.59 20.29
CA ARG A 224 -25.40 18.71 20.60
C ARG A 224 -25.66 19.94 19.73
N TRP A 225 -26.08 19.75 18.48
CA TRP A 225 -26.28 20.78 17.47
C TRP A 225 -27.76 20.86 17.08
N LYS A 226 -28.42 21.92 17.57
CA LYS A 226 -29.86 22.15 17.38
C LYS A 226 -30.22 22.74 16.01
N GLN A 227 -29.24 23.21 15.23
CA GLN A 227 -29.49 23.84 13.94
C GLN A 227 -29.66 22.78 12.83
N PRO A 228 -30.82 22.71 12.14
CA PRO A 228 -31.09 21.69 11.13
C PRO A 228 -30.21 21.84 9.88
N ALA A 229 -29.76 23.04 9.54
CA ALA A 229 -28.90 23.29 8.38
C ALA A 229 -27.55 22.55 8.47
N MET A 230 -26.91 22.54 9.65
CA MET A 230 -25.63 21.86 9.86
C MET A 230 -25.74 20.33 9.79
N ARG A 231 -26.95 19.78 9.95
CA ARG A 231 -27.21 18.32 9.88
C ARG A 231 -27.07 17.76 8.47
N HIS A 232 -27.44 18.55 7.46
CA HIS A 232 -27.34 18.17 6.05
C HIS A 232 -26.10 18.75 5.37
N ALA A 233 -25.59 19.89 5.84
CA ALA A 233 -24.40 20.52 5.27
C ALA A 233 -23.15 19.65 5.42
N LEU A 234 -22.95 19.01 6.58
CA LEU A 234 -21.75 18.17 6.81
C LEU A 234 -21.72 16.89 5.96
N PRO A 235 -22.81 16.09 5.86
CA PRO A 235 -22.82 14.93 4.98
C PRO A 235 -22.65 15.31 3.50
N VAL A 236 -23.33 16.36 3.06
CA VAL A 236 -23.21 16.88 1.69
C VAL A 236 -21.78 17.34 1.42
N ALA A 237 -21.17 18.09 2.34
CA ALA A 237 -19.77 18.50 2.20
C ALA A 237 -18.82 17.30 2.15
N GLY A 238 -19.01 16.29 3.01
CA GLY A 238 -18.19 15.06 2.98
C GLY A 238 -18.32 14.29 1.67
N ILE A 239 -19.54 14.16 1.14
CA ILE A 239 -19.81 13.53 -0.16
C ILE A 239 -19.18 14.35 -1.29
N LEU A 240 -19.36 15.67 -1.30
CA LEU A 240 -18.76 16.55 -2.31
C LEU A 240 -17.24 16.48 -2.28
N VAL A 241 -16.61 16.46 -1.09
CA VAL A 241 -15.17 16.26 -0.95
C VAL A 241 -14.76 14.90 -1.51
N ALA A 242 -15.46 13.82 -1.18
CA ALA A 242 -15.18 12.49 -1.72
C ALA A 242 -15.30 12.46 -3.25
N ILE A 243 -16.32 13.10 -3.82
CA ILE A 243 -16.51 13.23 -5.27
C ILE A 243 -15.36 14.02 -5.90
N VAL A 244 -15.01 15.19 -5.33
CA VAL A 244 -13.92 16.03 -5.84
C VAL A 244 -12.59 15.28 -5.80
N LEU A 245 -12.28 14.58 -4.70
CA LEU A 245 -11.08 13.74 -4.60
C LEU A 245 -11.09 12.62 -5.64
N SER A 246 -12.24 11.96 -5.83
CA SER A 246 -12.41 10.89 -6.84
C SER A 246 -12.24 11.42 -8.27
N LEU A 247 -12.76 12.62 -8.58
CA LEU A 247 -12.60 13.27 -9.89
C LEU A 247 -11.16 13.70 -10.13
N ARG A 248 -10.43 14.15 -9.11
CA ARG A 248 -9.00 14.44 -9.24
C ARG A 248 -8.19 13.19 -9.56
N VAL A 249 -8.55 12.05 -8.97
CA VAL A 249 -7.96 10.75 -9.32
C VAL A 249 -8.31 10.37 -10.76
N PHE A 250 -9.57 10.51 -11.16
CA PHE A 250 -10.04 10.14 -12.50
C PHE A 250 -9.44 10.98 -13.65
N HIS A 251 -9.20 12.28 -13.42
CA HIS A 251 -8.62 13.20 -14.42
C HIS A 251 -7.11 13.36 -14.30
N ASP A 252 -6.43 12.45 -13.60
CA ASP A 252 -4.99 12.48 -13.31
C ASP A 252 -4.48 13.73 -12.58
N ALA A 253 -5.33 14.70 -12.24
CA ALA A 253 -4.99 15.92 -11.52
C ALA A 253 -4.49 15.64 -10.08
N TYR A 254 -4.82 14.47 -9.53
CA TYR A 254 -4.22 13.96 -8.29
C TYR A 254 -2.75 13.57 -8.50
N TYR A 255 -2.42 13.00 -9.66
CA TYR A 255 -1.07 12.57 -10.00
C TYR A 255 -0.20 13.71 -10.53
N LEU A 256 -0.75 14.68 -11.24
CA LEU A 256 0.03 15.78 -11.82
C LEU A 256 0.47 16.84 -10.78
N ASP A 257 -0.04 16.75 -9.55
CA ASP A 257 0.35 17.63 -8.45
C ASP A 257 1.80 17.36 -8.00
N THR A 258 2.41 18.36 -7.37
CA THR A 258 3.82 18.48 -6.95
C THR A 258 4.43 17.28 -6.21
N ARG A 259 3.61 16.30 -5.80
CA ARG A 259 4.01 15.08 -5.08
C ARG A 259 4.94 14.16 -5.89
N HIS A 260 4.82 14.11 -7.22
CA HIS A 260 5.69 13.23 -8.02
C HIS A 260 7.15 13.69 -8.04
N ARG A 261 7.40 15.01 -7.94
CA ARG A 261 8.77 15.55 -7.79
C ARG A 261 9.45 15.11 -6.49
N LEU A 262 8.67 14.69 -5.50
CA LEU A 262 9.16 14.25 -4.18
C LEU A 262 9.31 12.73 -4.06
N ILE A 263 8.96 11.97 -5.10
CA ILE A 263 8.97 10.48 -5.07
C ILE A 263 9.79 9.91 -6.22
N LEU A 264 9.84 10.58 -7.39
CA LEU A 264 10.60 10.14 -8.56
C LEU A 264 11.77 11.09 -8.85
N PRO A 265 12.96 10.58 -9.21
CA PRO A 265 14.16 11.39 -9.44
C PRO A 265 14.15 12.00 -10.84
N VAL A 266 13.11 12.76 -11.19
CA VAL A 266 12.91 13.30 -12.55
C VAL A 266 14.04 14.27 -12.94
N GLU A 267 14.36 15.20 -12.06
CA GLU A 267 15.39 16.23 -12.30
C GLU A 267 16.80 15.61 -12.30
N ALA A 268 17.12 14.79 -11.29
CA ALA A 268 18.36 14.02 -11.29
C ALA A 268 18.51 13.14 -12.53
N ALA A 269 17.47 12.41 -12.96
CA ALA A 269 17.51 11.59 -14.18
C ALA A 269 17.79 12.44 -15.44
N ALA A 270 17.15 13.60 -15.55
CA ALA A 270 17.40 14.54 -16.65
C ALA A 270 18.85 15.05 -16.64
N PHE A 271 19.39 15.36 -15.45
CA PHE A 271 20.79 15.75 -15.28
C PHE A 271 21.74 14.65 -15.76
N VAL A 272 21.59 13.40 -15.31
CA VAL A 272 22.50 12.32 -15.72
C VAL A 272 22.42 12.00 -17.21
N ASN A 273 21.23 12.10 -17.81
CA ASN A 273 21.06 11.93 -19.24
C ASN A 273 21.73 13.05 -20.05
N LYS A 274 21.64 14.30 -19.58
CA LYS A 274 22.31 15.45 -20.21
C LYS A 274 23.84 15.32 -20.07
N ALA A 275 24.30 14.93 -18.89
CA ALA A 275 25.73 14.74 -18.61
C ALA A 275 26.32 13.52 -19.31
N ASN A 276 25.47 12.53 -19.62
CA ASN A 276 25.88 11.26 -20.22
C ASN A 276 27.06 10.65 -19.42
N LEU A 277 26.86 10.51 -18.09
CA LEU A 277 27.91 10.08 -17.18
C LEU A 277 28.40 8.67 -17.53
N PRO A 278 29.72 8.46 -17.66
CA PRO A 278 30.29 7.15 -17.97
C PRO A 278 30.40 6.26 -16.72
N GLY A 279 30.60 4.97 -16.95
CA GLY A 279 30.66 3.95 -15.91
C GLY A 279 29.28 3.46 -15.45
N ALA A 280 29.28 2.43 -14.61
CA ALA A 280 28.06 1.89 -14.02
C ALA A 280 27.49 2.85 -12.97
N MET A 281 26.17 2.87 -12.89
CA MET A 281 25.44 3.59 -11.84
C MET A 281 25.32 2.70 -10.60
N LEU A 282 25.53 3.28 -9.41
CA LEU A 282 25.01 2.74 -8.16
C LEU A 282 23.80 3.55 -7.73
N ASN A 283 22.60 3.00 -7.93
CA ASN A 283 21.35 3.66 -7.54
C ASN A 283 20.77 3.08 -6.26
N HIS A 284 19.98 3.90 -5.56
CA HIS A 284 19.13 3.40 -4.49
C HIS A 284 18.00 2.50 -5.02
N LEU A 285 17.65 1.44 -4.29
CA LEU A 285 16.56 0.48 -4.59
C LEU A 285 15.27 1.17 -5.09
N ASN A 286 14.79 2.16 -4.33
CA ASN A 286 13.54 2.87 -4.62
C ASN A 286 13.58 3.71 -5.91
N LEU A 287 14.77 4.06 -6.41
CA LEU A 287 14.93 4.85 -7.62
C LEU A 287 15.08 3.97 -8.88
N GLY A 288 15.45 2.70 -8.70
CA GLY A 288 15.85 1.80 -9.79
C GLY A 288 14.78 1.63 -10.88
N GLY A 289 13.51 1.46 -10.50
CA GLY A 289 12.44 1.28 -11.47
C GLY A 289 12.28 2.47 -12.43
N TYR A 290 12.30 3.69 -11.89
CA TYR A 290 12.21 4.90 -12.72
C TYR A 290 13.48 5.14 -13.53
N LEU A 291 14.66 4.95 -12.92
CA LEU A 291 15.94 5.13 -13.62
C LEU A 291 16.12 4.14 -14.76
N MET A 292 15.63 2.90 -14.62
CA MET A 292 15.59 1.91 -15.69
C MET A 292 14.80 2.38 -16.91
N TRP A 293 13.72 3.13 -16.70
CA TRP A 293 12.92 3.71 -17.78
C TRP A 293 13.53 5.02 -18.32
N ALA A 294 13.99 5.90 -17.43
CA ALA A 294 14.40 7.25 -17.77
C ALA A 294 15.83 7.33 -18.33
N THR A 295 16.72 6.41 -17.95
CA THR A 295 18.14 6.43 -18.30
C THR A 295 18.51 5.32 -19.27
N LYS A 296 19.63 5.48 -19.99
CA LYS A 296 20.05 4.55 -21.05
C LYS A 296 20.94 3.39 -20.57
N GLY A 297 21.24 3.30 -19.27
CA GLY A 297 22.17 2.32 -18.69
C GLY A 297 21.50 1.29 -17.79
N PRO A 298 22.19 0.17 -17.48
CA PRO A 298 21.71 -0.78 -16.49
C PRO A 298 21.65 -0.11 -15.11
N VAL A 299 20.58 -0.39 -14.38
CA VAL A 299 20.47 -0.05 -12.96
C VAL A 299 21.20 -1.10 -12.12
N PHE A 300 21.75 -0.69 -10.98
CA PHE A 300 22.39 -1.60 -10.04
C PHE A 300 21.37 -2.53 -9.38
N ILE A 301 20.20 -1.99 -9.01
CA ILE A 301 19.13 -2.73 -8.34
C ILE A 301 17.77 -2.02 -8.53
N ASP A 302 16.67 -2.77 -8.51
CA ASP A 302 15.30 -2.24 -8.51
C ASP A 302 14.39 -3.03 -7.55
N GLY A 303 13.15 -2.57 -7.37
CA GLY A 303 12.19 -3.12 -6.40
C GLY A 303 11.70 -4.56 -6.65
N ARG A 304 12.09 -5.23 -7.75
CA ARG A 304 11.76 -6.63 -8.05
C ARG A 304 12.69 -7.58 -7.31
N LEU A 305 12.55 -7.62 -5.98
CA LEU A 305 13.43 -8.36 -5.09
C LEU A 305 13.41 -9.88 -5.33
N GLU A 306 12.33 -10.41 -5.91
CA GLU A 306 12.22 -11.80 -6.36
C GLU A 306 13.18 -12.16 -7.52
N VAL A 307 13.65 -11.16 -8.28
CA VAL A 307 14.63 -11.33 -9.35
C VAL A 307 16.06 -11.15 -8.83
N VAL A 308 16.24 -10.20 -7.90
CA VAL A 308 17.56 -9.83 -7.35
C VAL A 308 18.13 -10.91 -6.43
N GLY A 309 17.28 -11.50 -5.58
CA GLY A 309 17.69 -12.53 -4.62
C GLY A 309 18.36 -11.99 -3.35
N GLU A 310 18.29 -12.76 -2.27
CA GLU A 310 18.65 -12.31 -0.91
C GLU A 310 20.15 -12.04 -0.76
N ALA A 311 20.99 -12.87 -1.38
CA ALA A 311 22.44 -12.73 -1.32
C ALA A 311 22.91 -11.38 -1.90
N PHE A 312 22.37 -10.99 -3.06
CA PHE A 312 22.72 -9.72 -3.70
C PHE A 312 22.21 -8.53 -2.90
N PHE A 313 20.99 -8.60 -2.36
CA PHE A 313 20.44 -7.52 -1.55
C PHE A 313 21.21 -7.30 -0.24
N ASN A 314 21.66 -8.37 0.42
CA ASN A 314 22.51 -8.27 1.60
C ASN A 314 23.88 -7.66 1.26
N ASP A 315 24.45 -7.99 0.10
CA ASP A 315 25.68 -7.36 -0.38
C ASP A 315 25.47 -5.87 -0.70
N TYR A 316 24.36 -5.53 -1.36
CA TYR A 316 23.96 -4.14 -1.61
C TYR A 316 23.82 -3.32 -0.32
N ASN A 317 23.16 -3.85 0.72
CA ASN A 317 23.08 -3.16 2.02
C ASN A 317 24.46 -2.96 2.65
N ARG A 318 25.37 -3.94 2.50
CA ARG A 318 26.76 -3.82 2.95
C ARG A 318 27.52 -2.73 2.20
N ILE A 319 27.34 -2.64 0.87
CA ILE A 319 27.92 -1.60 0.01
C ILE A 319 27.49 -0.21 0.50
N LEU A 320 26.19 0.00 0.78
CA LEU A 320 25.72 1.28 1.29
C LEU A 320 26.24 1.58 2.70
N GLY A 321 26.36 0.55 3.55
CA GLY A 321 26.75 0.69 4.97
C GLY A 321 28.25 0.77 5.26
N SER A 322 29.13 0.42 4.32
CA SER A 322 30.58 0.31 4.55
C SER A 322 31.40 0.97 3.44
N GLU A 323 32.42 1.75 3.82
CA GLU A 323 33.33 2.39 2.85
C GLU A 323 34.16 1.34 2.10
N ILE A 324 34.70 0.36 2.82
CA ILE A 324 35.50 -0.72 2.23
C ILE A 324 34.66 -1.51 1.22
N ALA A 325 33.42 -1.85 1.57
CA ALA A 325 32.53 -2.57 0.66
C ALA A 325 32.16 -1.74 -0.57
N LEU A 326 31.91 -0.44 -0.39
CA LEU A 326 31.64 0.48 -1.49
C LEU A 326 32.81 0.54 -2.47
N GLU A 327 34.03 0.72 -1.98
CA GLU A 327 35.21 0.83 -2.85
C GLU A 327 35.52 -0.48 -3.58
N HIS A 328 35.33 -1.64 -2.93
CA HIS A 328 35.39 -2.93 -3.60
C HIS A 328 34.33 -3.07 -4.71
N ALA A 329 33.10 -2.61 -4.45
CA ALA A 329 32.05 -2.63 -5.45
C ALA A 329 32.34 -1.69 -6.61
N VAL A 330 32.93 -0.52 -6.36
CA VAL A 330 33.32 0.42 -7.40
C VAL A 330 34.35 -0.20 -8.33
N ALA A 331 35.40 -0.82 -7.78
CA ALA A 331 36.41 -1.51 -8.58
C ALA A 331 35.82 -2.70 -9.36
N ARG A 332 34.92 -3.47 -8.72
CA ARG A 332 34.33 -4.68 -9.33
C ARG A 332 33.35 -4.38 -10.45
N HIS A 333 32.55 -3.33 -10.30
CA HIS A 333 31.42 -3.02 -11.19
C HIS A 333 31.67 -1.80 -12.07
N ASP A 334 32.86 -1.20 -12.00
CA ASP A 334 33.21 0.06 -12.70
C ASP A 334 32.22 1.20 -12.39
N ILE A 335 31.90 1.39 -11.11
CA ILE A 335 30.91 2.41 -10.69
C ILE A 335 31.50 3.81 -10.89
N GLY A 336 30.93 4.57 -11.83
CA GLY A 336 31.35 5.94 -12.12
C GLY A 336 30.60 6.99 -11.32
N TRP A 337 29.38 6.68 -10.89
CA TRP A 337 28.50 7.63 -10.20
C TRP A 337 27.43 6.94 -9.36
N ILE A 338 26.97 7.66 -8.34
CA ILE A 338 26.00 7.22 -7.34
C ILE A 338 24.81 8.17 -7.37
N ILE A 339 23.59 7.62 -7.36
CA ILE A 339 22.34 8.39 -7.23
C ILE A 339 21.49 7.85 -6.09
N ILE A 340 21.27 8.67 -5.07
CA ILE A 340 20.59 8.27 -3.83
C ILE A 340 19.65 9.37 -3.31
N PRO A 341 18.54 9.01 -2.65
CA PRO A 341 17.69 10.00 -1.99
C PRO A 341 18.42 10.58 -0.78
N TYR A 342 18.62 11.91 -0.74
CA TYR A 342 19.47 12.52 0.29
C TYR A 342 18.87 12.35 1.71
N ALA A 343 17.54 12.30 1.83
CA ALA A 343 16.85 12.07 3.10
C ALA A 343 16.83 10.59 3.52
N GLY A 344 16.95 9.65 2.56
CA GLY A 344 16.86 8.20 2.83
C GLY A 344 18.20 7.53 3.15
N ALA A 345 19.32 8.21 2.90
CA ALA A 345 20.65 7.67 3.13
C ALA A 345 21.63 8.71 3.74
N PRO A 346 21.29 9.35 4.87
CA PRO A 346 22.06 10.48 5.40
C PRO A 346 23.51 10.10 5.76
N GLU A 347 23.73 8.88 6.25
CA GLU A 347 25.08 8.40 6.58
C GLU A 347 25.96 8.22 5.33
N LEU A 348 25.38 7.69 4.25
CA LEU A 348 26.10 7.55 2.99
C LEU A 348 26.40 8.92 2.38
N ILE A 349 25.44 9.85 2.40
CA ILE A 349 25.66 11.24 1.97
C ILE A 349 26.82 11.87 2.74
N ARG A 350 26.83 11.73 4.07
CA ARG A 350 27.91 12.24 4.93
C ARG A 350 29.26 11.67 4.55
N ARG A 351 29.35 10.35 4.35
CA ARG A 351 30.58 9.67 3.95
C ARG A 351 31.07 10.11 2.56
N LEU A 352 30.20 10.14 1.57
CA LEU A 352 30.55 10.59 0.21
C LEU A 352 30.98 12.06 0.18
N SER A 353 30.39 12.90 1.04
CA SER A 353 30.75 14.32 1.13
C SER A 353 32.10 14.55 1.83
N ALA A 354 32.56 13.59 2.64
CA ALA A 354 33.85 13.63 3.34
C ALA A 354 34.98 12.95 2.54
N ASP A 355 34.65 12.21 1.48
CA ASP A 355 35.60 11.45 0.66
C ASP A 355 35.99 12.24 -0.60
N PHE A 356 37.26 12.61 -0.73
CA PHE A 356 37.78 13.38 -1.86
C PHE A 356 37.66 12.65 -3.22
N ARG A 357 37.45 11.33 -3.22
CA ARG A 357 37.20 10.52 -4.42
C ARG A 357 35.80 10.74 -5.00
N TRP A 358 34.91 11.38 -4.25
CA TRP A 358 33.53 11.64 -4.65
C TRP A 358 33.25 13.14 -4.63
N ARG A 359 32.53 13.62 -5.65
CA ARG A 359 32.08 15.02 -5.74
C ARG A 359 30.58 15.06 -5.98
N LEU A 360 29.88 15.93 -5.24
CA LEU A 360 28.47 16.21 -5.50
C LEU A 360 28.34 16.95 -6.84
N ALA A 361 27.62 16.34 -7.78
CA ALA A 361 27.41 16.87 -9.13
C ALA A 361 26.00 17.46 -9.32
N HIS A 362 25.00 16.93 -8.62
CA HIS A 362 23.62 17.42 -8.66
C HIS A 362 22.91 17.15 -7.33
N LEU A 363 22.04 18.08 -6.93
CA LEU A 363 21.16 17.95 -5.78
C LEU A 363 19.82 18.62 -6.11
N ASP A 364 18.73 17.87 -6.00
CA ASP A 364 17.37 18.39 -6.13
C ASP A 364 16.51 18.09 -4.88
N GLY A 365 15.20 18.30 -4.98
CA GLY A 365 14.25 18.07 -3.89
C GLY A 365 14.08 16.60 -3.46
N LEU A 366 14.73 15.64 -4.12
CA LEU A 366 14.69 14.23 -3.78
C LEU A 366 16.07 13.57 -3.71
N ALA A 367 16.91 13.74 -4.73
CA ALA A 367 18.10 12.93 -4.97
C ALA A 367 19.38 13.76 -5.06
N ALA A 368 20.46 13.15 -4.59
CA ALA A 368 21.83 13.61 -4.77
C ALA A 368 22.55 12.69 -5.75
N VAL A 369 23.31 13.28 -6.68
CA VAL A 369 24.19 12.57 -7.61
C VAL A 369 25.64 12.87 -7.24
N PHE A 370 26.39 11.83 -6.90
CA PHE A 370 27.83 11.89 -6.66
C PHE A 370 28.57 11.27 -7.83
N VAL A 371 29.66 11.90 -8.24
CA VAL A 371 30.52 11.40 -9.31
C VAL A 371 31.91 11.10 -8.79
N ARG A 372 32.54 10.10 -9.38
CA ARG A 372 33.89 9.67 -9.06
C ARG A 372 34.91 10.67 -9.64
N THR A 373 35.79 11.22 -8.80
CA THR A 373 36.76 12.26 -9.19
C THR A 373 38.10 11.70 -9.68
N ASP A 374 38.45 10.48 -9.28
CA ASP A 374 39.63 9.75 -9.78
C ASP A 374 39.44 9.25 -11.23
N ARG A 375 38.22 9.39 -11.78
CA ARG A 375 37.85 9.14 -13.18
C ARG A 375 37.76 10.44 -13.97
N ALA A 376 38.80 10.76 -14.73
CA ALA A 376 38.85 11.97 -15.56
C ALA A 376 37.67 12.06 -16.55
N ASP A 377 37.27 10.93 -17.14
CA ASP A 377 36.15 10.86 -18.09
C ASP A 377 34.79 11.22 -17.48
N VAL A 378 34.59 10.94 -16.18
CA VAL A 378 33.39 11.33 -15.43
C VAL A 378 33.50 12.79 -14.98
N ARG A 379 34.63 13.18 -14.40
CA ARG A 379 34.86 14.53 -13.86
C ARG A 379 34.72 15.61 -14.94
N ASP A 380 35.41 15.43 -16.06
CA ASP A 380 35.49 16.45 -17.12
C ASP A 380 34.10 16.71 -17.75
N ARG A 381 33.22 15.69 -17.79
CA ARG A 381 31.83 15.83 -18.25
C ARG A 381 30.98 16.67 -17.31
N VAL A 382 31.14 16.50 -15.99
CA VAL A 382 30.39 17.30 -15.01
C VAL A 382 30.87 18.75 -15.03
N GLU A 383 32.17 18.99 -15.12
CA GLU A 383 32.73 20.34 -15.17
C GLU A 383 32.23 21.11 -16.41
N SER A 384 32.15 20.45 -17.57
CA SER A 384 31.60 21.05 -18.80
C SER A 384 30.13 21.45 -18.77
N LEU A 385 29.38 21.07 -17.72
CA LEU A 385 27.97 21.40 -17.55
C LEU A 385 27.71 22.49 -16.50
N ILE A 386 28.71 22.74 -15.65
CA ILE A 386 28.64 23.71 -14.56
C ILE A 386 29.22 25.06 -15.02
N ASP A 387 30.15 25.05 -15.97
CA ASP A 387 30.60 26.21 -16.77
C ASP A 387 29.60 26.52 -17.91
#